data_AF-A0A6I9VLQ3-F1
#
_entry.id   AF-A0A6I9VLQ3-F1
#
_cell.length_a   1.000
_cell.length_b   1.000
_cell.length_c   1.000
_cell.angle_alpha   90.00
_cell.angle_beta   90.00
_cell.angle_gamma   90.00
#
_symmetry.space_group_name_H-M   'P 1'
#
loop_
_entity.id
_entity.type
_entity.pdbx_description
1 polymer ?
#
loop_
_entity_poly.entity_id
_entity_poly.type
_entity_poly.pdbx_seq_one_letter_code
_entity_poly.pdbx_strand_id
1 'polypeptide(L)'
;MRTAEVLVTLAVFGFCCLTFANSLRCYSCTSTKDCKKPSKLECNSDAANKTRDYLNLLYTGVPGTNFTSQSFVCVRDWLKTSSNEFTYKGCAYSNYQSCSYPVNPYYSQHHERKCAQCNRDVCNPAARANGSLLTVITTIVATVVVKSVWRNCIF
;
A
#
# COMPACT_ATOMS: atom_id res chain seq x y z
N MET A 1 -33.10 40.36 5.90
CA MET A 1 -33.17 38.89 5.66
C MET A 1 -32.25 38.38 4.52
N ARG A 2 -31.36 39.19 3.91
CA ARG A 2 -30.48 38.71 2.82
C ARG A 2 -29.02 38.40 3.23
N THR A 3 -28.52 39.05 4.28
CA THR A 3 -27.13 38.91 4.73
C THR A 3 -26.88 37.63 5.54
N ALA A 4 -27.85 37.19 6.34
CA ALA A 4 -27.74 35.96 7.13
C ALA A 4 -27.74 34.70 6.24
N GLU A 5 -28.57 34.66 5.20
CA GLU A 5 -28.60 33.53 4.26
C GLU A 5 -27.29 33.40 3.48
N VAL A 6 -26.73 34.52 3.00
CA VAL A 6 -25.44 34.56 2.29
C VAL A 6 -24.30 34.05 3.18
N LEU A 7 -24.27 34.47 4.45
CA LEU A 7 -23.28 34.00 5.44
C LEU A 7 -23.40 32.51 5.74
N VAL A 8 -24.63 31.99 5.86
CA VAL A 8 -24.88 30.55 6.08
C VAL A 8 -24.46 29.74 4.86
N THR A 9 -24.77 30.17 3.63
CA THR A 9 -24.29 29.49 2.42
C THR A 9 -22.77 29.51 2.31
N LEU A 10 -22.10 30.64 2.55
CA LEU A 10 -20.64 30.72 2.53
C LEU A 10 -19.99 29.83 3.60
N ALA A 11 -20.59 29.73 4.79
CA ALA A 11 -20.12 28.85 5.85
C ALA A 11 -20.27 27.37 5.47
N VAL A 12 -21.40 26.97 4.88
CA VAL A 12 -21.64 25.58 4.44
C VAL A 12 -20.71 25.19 3.27
N PHE A 13 -20.52 26.07 2.28
CA PHE A 13 -19.57 25.83 1.19
C PHE A 13 -18.10 25.82 1.66
N GLY A 14 -17.73 26.71 2.58
CA GLY A 14 -16.42 26.70 3.23
C GLY A 14 -16.15 25.41 4.00
N PHE A 15 -17.16 24.88 4.71
CA PHE A 15 -17.05 23.62 5.46
C PHE A 15 -17.01 22.39 4.53
N CYS A 16 -17.74 22.40 3.41
CA CYS A 16 -17.69 21.34 2.40
C CYS A 16 -16.37 21.28 1.62
N CYS A 17 -15.65 22.39 1.45
CA CYS A 17 -14.36 22.39 0.77
C CYS A 17 -13.17 22.00 1.67
N LEU A 18 -13.31 22.10 3.00
CA LEU A 18 -12.24 21.76 3.96
C LEU A 18 -12.12 20.25 4.25
N THR A 19 -13.10 19.44 3.90
CA THR A 19 -13.08 17.98 4.16
C THR A 19 -12.33 17.18 3.10
N PHE A 20 -11.99 17.77 1.94
CA PHE A 20 -11.14 17.15 0.93
C PHE A 20 -9.66 17.42 1.21
N ALA A 21 -9.22 17.27 2.46
CA ALA A 21 -7.80 17.07 2.73
C ALA A 21 -7.39 15.78 2.01
N ASN A 22 -6.44 15.88 1.07
CA ASN A 22 -5.95 14.78 0.24
C ASN A 22 -5.77 13.50 1.08
N SER A 23 -6.74 12.60 0.97
CA SER A 23 -6.72 11.37 1.74
C SER A 23 -5.63 10.48 1.18
N LEU A 24 -4.72 10.05 2.06
CA LEU A 24 -3.58 9.22 1.68
C LEU A 24 -4.08 7.94 1.02
N ARG A 25 -3.58 7.61 -0.17
CA ARG A 25 -3.91 6.35 -0.85
C ARG A 25 -2.73 5.39 -0.75
N CYS A 26 -3.01 4.14 -0.43
CA CYS A 26 -2.00 3.09 -0.35
C CYS A 26 -2.41 1.88 -1.19
N TYR A 27 -1.46 1.05 -1.56
CA TYR A 27 -1.79 -0.29 -2.01
C TYR A 27 -2.28 -1.14 -0.82
N SER A 28 -3.24 -2.01 -1.06
CA SER A 28 -3.76 -2.96 -0.08
C SER A 28 -3.81 -4.40 -0.62
N CYS A 29 -3.54 -5.34 0.27
CA CYS A 29 -3.65 -6.78 0.05
C CYS A 29 -3.45 -7.52 1.38
N THR A 30 -4.04 -8.70 1.51
CA THR A 30 -4.01 -9.51 2.75
C THR A 30 -3.35 -10.87 2.58
N SER A 31 -3.02 -11.26 1.36
CA SER A 31 -2.40 -12.55 1.05
C SER A 31 -1.28 -12.40 0.02
N THR A 32 -0.32 -13.32 0.03
CA THR A 32 0.77 -13.37 -0.94
C THR A 32 0.27 -13.42 -2.39
N LYS A 33 -0.90 -14.06 -2.64
CA LYS A 33 -1.52 -14.12 -3.97
C LYS A 33 -2.04 -12.74 -4.39
N ASP A 34 -2.78 -12.06 -3.51
CA ASP A 34 -3.40 -10.77 -3.82
C ASP A 34 -2.36 -9.65 -3.89
N CYS A 35 -1.29 -9.77 -3.11
CA CYS A 35 -0.19 -8.80 -3.11
C CYS A 35 0.65 -8.79 -4.40
N LYS A 36 0.44 -9.75 -5.32
CA LYS A 36 0.99 -9.70 -6.69
C LYS A 36 0.30 -8.64 -7.55
N LYS A 37 -0.99 -8.37 -7.30
CA LYS A 37 -1.79 -7.34 -7.98
C LYS A 37 -2.62 -6.59 -6.92
N PRO A 38 -1.97 -5.80 -6.05
CA PRO A 38 -2.66 -5.16 -4.94
C PRO A 38 -3.60 -4.06 -5.45
N SER A 39 -4.71 -3.88 -4.76
CA SER A 39 -5.68 -2.82 -5.04
C SER A 39 -5.23 -1.50 -4.44
N LYS A 40 -5.67 -0.37 -4.99
CA LYS A 40 -5.50 0.93 -4.32
C LYS A 40 -6.66 1.12 -3.35
N LEU A 41 -6.36 1.64 -2.18
CA LEU A 41 -7.33 1.93 -1.14
C LEU A 41 -7.04 3.33 -0.58
N GLU A 42 -8.09 4.07 -0.30
CA GLU A 42 -8.03 5.33 0.44
C GLU A 42 -7.95 5.05 1.94
N CYS A 43 -6.99 5.68 2.63
CA CYS A 43 -6.77 5.45 4.05
C CYS A 43 -7.86 6.11 4.88
N ASN A 44 -8.44 5.32 5.78
CA ASN A 44 -9.42 5.74 6.76
C ASN A 44 -9.28 4.88 8.03
N SER A 45 -10.08 5.17 9.04
CA SER A 45 -10.04 4.45 10.32
C SER A 45 -10.34 2.95 10.18
N ASP A 46 -11.22 2.55 9.25
CA ASP A 46 -11.52 1.13 8.99
C ASP A 46 -10.30 0.40 8.40
N ALA A 47 -9.64 0.99 7.40
CA ALA A 47 -8.41 0.47 6.82
C ALA A 47 -7.28 0.38 7.85
N ALA A 48 -7.15 1.39 8.73
CA ALA A 48 -6.18 1.40 9.81
C ALA A 48 -6.43 0.30 10.85
N ASN A 49 -7.70 0.08 11.21
CA ASN A 49 -8.09 -0.98 12.13
C ASN A 49 -7.81 -2.37 11.53
N LYS A 50 -8.06 -2.59 10.24
CA LYS A 50 -7.71 -3.85 9.56
C LYS A 50 -6.21 -4.13 9.59
N THR A 51 -5.37 -3.10 9.42
CA THR A 51 -3.92 -3.26 9.55
C THR A 51 -3.53 -3.57 10.99
N ARG A 52 -4.15 -2.92 11.97
CA ARG A 52 -3.94 -3.25 13.39
C ARG A 52 -4.29 -4.71 13.67
N ASP A 53 -5.42 -5.20 13.19
CA ASP A 53 -5.87 -6.57 13.43
C ASP A 53 -4.90 -7.58 12.79
N TYR A 54 -4.40 -7.30 11.58
CA TYR A 54 -3.31 -8.05 10.97
C TYR A 54 -2.04 -8.04 11.83
N LEU A 55 -1.63 -6.86 12.32
CA LEU A 55 -0.42 -6.75 13.14
C LEU A 55 -0.57 -7.51 14.47
N ASN A 56 -1.73 -7.43 15.11
CA ASN A 56 -2.04 -8.15 16.35
C ASN A 56 -1.96 -9.67 16.21
N LEU A 57 -2.20 -10.20 15.01
CA LEU A 57 -2.10 -11.64 14.76
C LEU A 57 -0.64 -12.14 14.81
N LEU A 58 0.30 -11.32 14.36
CA LEU A 58 1.69 -11.75 14.09
C LEU A 58 2.72 -11.14 15.03
N TYR A 59 2.40 -10.01 15.68
CA TYR A 59 3.33 -9.20 16.46
C TYR A 59 2.80 -8.96 17.88
N THR A 60 3.71 -8.73 18.82
CA THR A 60 3.39 -8.32 20.19
C THR A 60 3.67 -6.83 20.39
N GLY A 61 3.01 -6.22 21.39
CA GLY A 61 3.17 -4.78 21.68
C GLY A 61 2.46 -3.84 20.69
N VAL A 62 1.56 -4.37 19.86
CA VAL A 62 0.70 -3.56 18.99
C VAL A 62 -0.31 -2.79 19.86
N PRO A 63 -0.44 -1.46 19.70
CA PRO A 63 -1.37 -0.65 20.48
C PRO A 63 -2.84 -1.06 20.30
N GLY A 64 -3.63 -0.86 21.36
CA GLY A 64 -5.08 -1.11 21.34
C GLY A 64 -5.88 -0.12 20.50
N THR A 65 -7.19 -0.33 20.41
CA THR A 65 -8.14 0.44 19.58
C THR A 65 -8.17 1.94 19.86
N ASN A 66 -7.82 2.35 21.08
CA ASN A 66 -7.88 3.75 21.52
C ASN A 66 -6.65 4.56 21.09
N PHE A 67 -5.60 3.88 20.63
CA PHE A 67 -4.41 4.53 20.10
C PHE A 67 -4.66 4.85 18.62
N THR A 68 -5.00 6.10 18.31
CA THR A 68 -5.36 6.56 16.97
C THR A 68 -4.68 7.89 16.66
N SER A 69 -4.73 8.33 15.41
CA SER A 69 -4.17 9.60 14.93
C SER A 69 -5.10 10.20 13.87
N GLN A 70 -5.03 11.51 13.68
CA GLN A 70 -5.74 12.21 12.59
C GLN A 70 -5.09 12.00 11.22
N SER A 71 -3.92 11.34 11.16
CA SER A 71 -3.19 11.05 9.93
C SER A 71 -2.83 9.58 9.81
N PHE A 72 -2.61 9.15 8.56
CA PHE A 72 -2.31 7.78 8.20
C PHE A 72 -0.93 7.64 7.54
N VAL A 73 -0.44 6.41 7.50
CA VAL A 73 0.77 6.00 6.76
C VAL A 73 0.48 4.71 5.99
N CYS A 74 1.14 4.52 4.85
CA CYS A 74 1.13 3.25 4.15
C CYS A 74 2.07 2.26 4.82
N VAL A 75 1.61 1.02 4.95
CA VAL A 75 2.39 -0.09 5.49
C VAL A 75 2.57 -1.16 4.42
N ARG A 76 3.76 -1.76 4.39
CA ARG A 76 4.04 -3.04 3.72
C ARG A 76 4.76 -3.91 4.72
N ASP A 77 4.23 -5.09 4.95
CA ASP A 77 4.80 -6.07 5.85
C ASP A 77 4.92 -7.42 5.14
N TRP A 78 6.03 -8.10 5.39
CA TRP A 78 6.32 -9.42 4.90
C TRP A 78 7.02 -10.18 6.01
N LEU A 79 6.45 -11.32 6.39
CA LEU A 79 6.97 -12.19 7.44
C LEU A 79 7.01 -13.61 6.89
N LYS A 80 8.21 -14.19 6.83
CA LYS A 80 8.41 -15.59 6.51
C LYS A 80 8.82 -16.34 7.77
N THR A 81 8.11 -17.42 8.07
CA THR A 81 8.42 -18.35 9.17
C THR A 81 8.79 -19.71 8.57
N SER A 82 9.10 -20.69 9.43
CA SER A 82 9.42 -22.05 8.97
C SER A 82 8.31 -22.72 8.16
N SER A 83 7.04 -22.38 8.42
CA SER A 83 5.87 -23.05 7.85
C SER A 83 4.98 -22.15 7.01
N ASN A 84 5.07 -20.82 7.19
CA ASN A 84 4.13 -19.88 6.59
C ASN A 84 4.83 -18.64 6.04
N GLU A 85 4.21 -18.01 5.05
CA GLU A 85 4.63 -16.73 4.50
C GLU A 85 3.43 -15.77 4.49
N PHE A 86 3.56 -14.68 5.23
CA PHE A 86 2.56 -13.63 5.34
C PHE A 86 3.02 -12.42 4.56
N THR A 87 2.13 -11.88 3.72
CA THR A 87 2.36 -10.63 3.01
C THR A 87 1.14 -9.73 3.20
N TYR A 88 1.38 -8.49 3.58
CA TYR A 88 0.34 -7.52 3.82
C TYR A 88 0.71 -6.13 3.30
N LYS A 89 -0.29 -5.42 2.80
CA LYS A 89 -0.22 -3.99 2.51
C LYS A 89 -1.50 -3.34 2.98
N GLY A 90 -1.38 -2.13 3.52
CA GLY A 90 -2.53 -1.36 3.97
C GLY A 90 -2.15 0.02 4.48
N CYS A 91 -3.03 0.58 5.30
CA CYS A 91 -2.85 1.86 5.97
C CYS A 91 -2.76 1.64 7.48
N ALA A 92 -1.95 2.40 8.20
CA ALA A 92 -1.97 2.44 9.67
C ALA A 92 -2.09 3.89 10.13
N TYR A 93 -2.48 4.11 11.39
CA TYR A 93 -2.37 5.44 11.99
C TYR A 93 -0.89 5.86 12.08
N SER A 94 -0.60 7.14 11.88
CA SER A 94 0.78 7.65 11.81
C SER A 94 1.59 7.52 13.10
N ASN A 95 0.92 7.33 14.25
CA ASN A 95 1.56 7.04 15.54
C ASN A 95 1.93 5.56 15.72
N TYR A 96 1.56 4.67 14.80
CA TYR A 96 1.91 3.25 14.89
C TYR A 96 3.36 3.04 14.46
N GLN A 97 4.07 2.23 15.24
CA GLN A 97 5.42 1.77 14.98
C GLN A 97 5.38 0.40 14.29
N SER A 98 4.62 0.27 13.19
CA SER A 98 4.26 -1.02 12.58
C SER A 98 5.44 -1.93 12.32
N CYS A 99 6.59 -1.37 11.94
CA CYS A 99 7.81 -2.14 11.63
C CYS A 99 8.72 -2.42 12.83
N SER A 100 8.45 -1.81 13.98
CA SER A 100 9.27 -1.96 15.20
C SER A 100 8.68 -2.99 16.17
N TYR A 101 7.42 -3.40 15.97
CA TYR A 101 6.78 -4.39 16.86
C TYR A 101 7.48 -5.75 16.78
N PRO A 102 7.83 -6.36 17.92
CA PRO A 102 8.45 -7.68 17.95
C PRO A 102 7.51 -8.76 17.41
N VAL A 103 8.07 -9.76 16.70
CA VAL A 103 7.33 -10.92 16.22
C VAL A 103 6.85 -11.74 17.41
N ASN A 104 5.61 -12.22 17.35
CA ASN A 104 5.03 -13.06 18.40
C ASN A 104 5.93 -14.29 18.63
N PRO A 105 6.23 -14.67 19.90
CA PRO A 105 7.06 -15.82 20.22
C PRO A 105 6.70 -17.10 19.46
N TYR A 106 5.41 -17.33 19.18
CA TYR A 106 4.92 -18.45 18.39
C TYR A 106 5.56 -18.55 16.99
N TYR A 107 5.87 -17.40 16.36
CA TYR A 107 6.50 -17.31 15.04
C TYR A 107 8.01 -17.02 15.10
N SER A 108 8.57 -16.80 16.29
CA SER A 108 9.89 -16.18 16.45
C SER A 108 11.10 -17.08 16.18
N GLN A 109 10.93 -18.41 16.25
CA GLN A 109 12.03 -19.39 16.31
C GLN A 109 12.95 -19.36 15.06
N HIS A 110 12.39 -19.15 13.86
CA HIS A 110 13.14 -18.95 12.62
C HIS A 110 12.30 -18.11 11.66
N HIS A 111 12.45 -16.79 11.76
CA HIS A 111 11.69 -15.87 10.94
C HIS A 111 12.58 -14.86 10.23
N GLU A 112 12.11 -14.43 9.06
CA GLU A 112 12.62 -13.27 8.35
C GLU A 112 11.49 -12.26 8.21
N ARG A 113 11.79 -11.00 8.50
CA ARG A 113 10.82 -9.91 8.38
C ARG A 113 11.35 -8.81 7.48
N LYS A 114 10.50 -8.32 6.58
CA LYS A 114 10.73 -7.09 5.82
C LYS A 114 9.51 -6.20 5.99
N CYS A 115 9.70 -5.05 6.62
CA CYS A 115 8.64 -4.07 6.82
C CYS A 115 9.07 -2.69 6.31
N ALA A 116 8.12 -1.94 5.78
CA ALA A 116 8.30 -0.54 5.43
C ALA A 116 7.04 0.26 5.74
N GLN A 117 7.25 1.50 6.17
CA GLN A 117 6.22 2.48 6.47
C GLN A 117 6.58 3.82 5.82
N CYS A 118 5.60 4.50 5.22
CA CYS A 118 5.82 5.74 4.48
C CYS A 118 4.54 6.57 4.39
N ASN A 119 4.67 7.88 4.18
CA ASN A 119 3.57 8.86 4.33
C ASN A 119 3.23 9.59 3.03
N ARG A 120 3.40 8.95 1.88
CA ARG A 120 3.09 9.51 0.56
C ARG A 120 2.16 8.60 -0.22
N ASP A 121 1.39 9.16 -1.14
CA ASP A 121 0.49 8.39 -1.98
C ASP A 121 1.23 7.24 -2.68
N VAL A 122 0.72 6.03 -2.46
CA VAL A 122 1.09 4.80 -3.17
C VAL A 122 2.58 4.44 -2.95
N CYS A 123 3.16 4.91 -1.84
CA CYS A 123 4.57 4.73 -1.50
C CYS A 123 4.93 3.30 -1.04
N ASN A 124 3.95 2.42 -0.87
CA ASN A 124 4.13 1.00 -0.56
C ASN A 124 4.00 0.13 -1.84
N PRO A 125 4.94 0.25 -2.79
CA PRO A 125 4.75 -0.09 -4.21
C PRO A 125 4.24 -1.50 -4.41
N ALA A 126 3.37 -1.69 -5.40
CA ALA A 126 3.02 -3.00 -5.91
C ALA A 126 4.30 -3.79 -6.21
N ALA A 127 4.30 -5.10 -5.94
CA ALA A 127 5.40 -5.95 -6.37
C ALA A 127 5.63 -5.66 -7.86
N ARG A 128 6.83 -5.16 -8.22
CA ARG A 128 7.17 -4.98 -9.63
C ARG A 128 6.98 -6.34 -10.25
N ALA A 129 6.09 -6.46 -11.24
CA ALA A 129 6.24 -7.54 -12.19
C ALA A 129 7.69 -7.41 -12.65
N ASN A 130 8.53 -8.39 -12.33
CA ASN A 130 9.83 -8.53 -12.96
C ASN A 130 9.54 -8.83 -14.44
N GLY A 131 9.08 -7.84 -15.19
CA GLY A 131 9.29 -7.79 -16.62
C GLY A 131 10.79 -7.73 -16.74
N SER A 132 11.41 -8.89 -16.98
CA SER A 132 12.85 -8.97 -17.12
C SER A 132 13.22 -7.95 -18.19
N LEU A 133 14.20 -7.08 -17.91
CA LEU A 133 14.75 -6.16 -18.91
C LEU A 133 15.12 -6.95 -20.18
N LEU A 134 15.55 -8.20 -20.01
CA LEU A 134 15.78 -9.17 -21.08
C LEU A 134 14.54 -9.41 -21.94
N THR A 135 13.33 -9.55 -21.39
CA THR A 135 12.10 -9.77 -22.17
C THR A 135 11.73 -8.56 -23.04
N VAL A 136 12.03 -7.35 -22.56
CA VAL A 136 11.85 -6.12 -23.34
C VAL A 136 12.92 -6.02 -24.44
N ILE A 137 14.17 -6.34 -24.12
CA ILE A 137 15.26 -6.33 -25.10
C ILE A 137 15.05 -7.41 -26.17
N THR A 138 14.65 -8.62 -25.81
CA THR A 138 14.41 -9.70 -26.78
C THR A 138 13.27 -9.39 -27.72
N THR A 139 12.19 -8.77 -27.24
CA THR A 139 11.09 -8.35 -28.12
C THR A 139 11.53 -7.26 -29.09
N ILE A 140 12.34 -6.29 -28.66
CA ILE A 140 12.91 -5.26 -29.55
C ILE A 140 13.82 -5.90 -30.60
N VAL A 141 14.78 -6.75 -30.20
CA VAL A 141 15.72 -7.41 -31.13
C VAL A 141 14.97 -8.30 -32.11
N ALA A 142 14.02 -9.12 -31.65
CA ALA A 142 13.21 -9.96 -32.53
C ALA A 142 12.43 -9.13 -33.55
N THR A 143 11.84 -8.00 -33.12
CA THR A 143 11.10 -7.11 -34.03
C THR A 143 12.03 -6.47 -35.07
N VAL A 144 13.24 -6.08 -34.70
CA VAL A 144 14.25 -5.54 -35.62
C VAL A 144 14.72 -6.60 -36.62
N VAL A 145 14.97 -7.83 -36.17
CA VAL A 145 15.39 -8.95 -37.04
C VAL A 145 14.28 -9.35 -38.02
N VAL A 146 13.03 -9.46 -37.56
CA VAL A 146 11.90 -9.73 -38.44
C VAL A 146 11.77 -8.62 -39.48
N LYS A 147 11.89 -7.34 -39.07
CA LYS A 147 11.82 -6.20 -39.98
C LYS A 147 12.98 -6.18 -40.98
N SER A 148 14.19 -6.56 -40.59
CA SER A 148 15.35 -6.58 -41.50
C SER A 148 15.30 -7.74 -42.49
N VAL A 149 14.88 -8.93 -42.06
CA VAL A 149 14.66 -10.09 -42.95
C VAL A 149 13.54 -9.79 -43.94
N TRP A 150 12.41 -9.23 -43.48
CA TRP A 150 11.27 -8.94 -44.35
C TRP A 150 11.60 -7.87 -45.41
N ARG A 151 12.48 -6.91 -45.07
CA ARG A 151 12.97 -5.89 -46.02
C ARG A 151 13.93 -6.45 -47.07
N ASN A 152 14.59 -7.57 -46.81
CA ASN A 152 15.47 -8.27 -47.76
C ASN A 152 14.74 -9.32 -48.61
N CYS A 153 13.47 -9.61 -48.34
CA CYS A 153 12.63 -10.49 -49.16
C CYS A 153 11.75 -9.73 -50.17
N ILE A 154 11.85 -8.40 -50.22
CA ILE A 154 11.22 -7.54 -51.23
C ILE A 154 12.35 -6.89 -52.04
N PHE A 155 13.01 -7.70 -52.86
CA PHE A 155 13.77 -7.31 -54.05
C PHE A 155 13.73 -8.50 -55.02
#